data_AF-D5SS70-F1
#
_entry.id   AF-D5SS70-F1
#
_cell.length_a   1.000
_cell.length_b   1.000
_cell.length_c   1.000
_cell.angle_alpha   90.00
_cell.angle_beta   90.00
_cell.angle_gamma   90.00
#
_symmetry.space_group_name_H-M   'P 1'
#
loop_
_entity.id
_entity.type
_entity.pdbx_description
1 polymer ?
#
loop_
_entity_poly.entity_id
_entity_poly.type
_entity_poly.pdbx_seq_one_letter_code
_entity_poly.pdbx_strand_id
1 'polypeptide(L)'
;MIASGSEDRLDDRDPVKTEVISQIFIYRKALRNTLWISSIAGVIHLLPSLYILTFVALHLINRGVASFSMTLLRRPEDGILLGYVTLMFACGAALVVCRFCFKSQPWNSLQVSYWSMAVLMSVMVLSPCCIMAPFFLFMFLEVRECYLAGRFLVNKGFDLRNLPDY
;
A
#
# COMPACT_ATOMS: atom_id res chain seq x y z
N MET A 1 54.18 20.70 24.52
CA MET A 1 53.52 21.61 23.55
C MET A 1 52.79 20.70 22.57
N ILE A 2 51.49 20.47 22.81
CA ILE A 2 50.67 19.52 22.06
C ILE A 2 50.23 20.21 20.76
N ALA A 3 50.44 19.54 19.64
CA ALA A 3 49.89 19.91 18.35
C ALA A 3 48.36 19.74 18.38
N SER A 4 47.61 20.76 17.99
CA SER A 4 46.22 20.61 17.55
C SER A 4 46.03 21.39 16.26
N GLY A 5 46.63 20.85 15.19
CA GLY A 5 46.25 21.18 13.83
C GLY A 5 44.96 20.45 13.47
N SER A 6 44.03 21.20 12.87
CA SER A 6 42.87 20.75 12.08
C SER A 6 41.80 19.92 12.79
N GLU A 7 40.90 20.60 13.52
CA GLU A 7 39.48 20.19 13.66
C GLU A 7 38.61 20.90 12.62
N ASP A 8 39.07 20.98 11.36
CA ASP A 8 38.39 21.73 10.30
C ASP A 8 37.93 20.80 9.16
N ARG A 9 37.33 19.66 9.53
CA ARG A 9 36.99 18.59 8.56
C ARG A 9 35.67 17.89 8.80
N LEU A 10 34.66 18.61 9.30
CA LEU A 10 33.31 18.06 9.49
C LEU A 10 32.18 18.81 8.78
N ASP A 11 32.43 19.93 8.11
CA ASP A 11 31.34 20.80 7.61
C ASP A 11 31.19 20.89 6.08
N ASP A 12 31.84 19.99 5.33
CA ASP A 12 31.87 20.02 3.85
C ASP A 12 31.05 18.87 3.21
N ARG A 13 30.09 18.30 3.95
CA ARG A 13 29.09 17.41 3.34
C ARG A 13 27.96 18.24 2.79
N ASP A 14 27.94 18.42 1.47
CA ASP A 14 26.83 18.99 0.71
C ASP A 14 25.49 18.52 1.33
N PRO A 15 24.68 19.44 1.90
CA PRO A 15 23.46 19.09 2.62
C PRO A 15 22.48 18.30 1.73
N VAL A 16 22.53 18.54 0.42
CA VAL A 16 21.73 17.82 -0.59
C VAL A 16 22.16 16.35 -0.67
N LYS A 17 23.47 16.08 -0.61
CA LYS A 17 24.01 14.71 -0.63
C LYS A 17 23.63 13.95 0.64
N THR A 18 23.65 14.62 1.79
CA THR A 18 23.24 14.03 3.07
C THR A 18 21.75 13.68 3.09
N GLU A 19 20.90 14.56 2.55
CA GLU A 19 19.46 14.30 2.40
C GLU A 19 19.19 13.08 1.51
N VAL A 20 19.83 13.00 0.34
CA VAL A 20 19.67 11.86 -0.59
C VAL A 20 20.08 10.53 0.07
N ILE A 21 21.23 10.49 0.76
CA ILE A 21 21.69 9.27 1.44
C ILE A 21 20.68 8.85 2.52
N SER A 22 20.18 9.80 3.30
CA SER A 22 19.16 9.51 4.32
C SER A 22 17.87 8.93 3.72
N GLN A 23 17.40 9.48 2.60
CA GLN A 23 16.20 9.01 1.92
C GLN A 23 16.38 7.61 1.32
N ILE A 24 17.57 7.29 0.81
CA ILE A 24 17.89 5.93 0.36
C ILE A 24 17.82 4.93 1.52
N PHE A 25 18.36 5.30 2.70
CA PHE A 25 18.29 4.45 3.88
C PHE A 25 16.85 4.24 4.37
N ILE A 26 16.07 5.32 4.46
CA ILE A 26 14.65 5.27 4.82
C ILE A 26 13.89 4.39 3.84
N TYR A 27 14.07 4.60 2.53
CA TYR A 27 13.44 3.80 1.49
C TYR A 27 13.75 2.31 1.62
N ARG A 28 15.03 1.94 1.75
CA ARG A 28 15.45 0.53 1.89
C ARG A 28 14.88 -0.13 3.14
N LYS A 29 14.90 0.60 4.26
CA LYS A 29 14.32 0.13 5.53
C LYS A 29 12.81 -0.11 5.39
N ALA A 30 12.08 0.90 4.90
CA ALA A 30 10.63 0.86 4.76
C ALA A 30 10.18 -0.14 3.67
N LEU A 31 10.99 -0.32 2.62
CA LEU A 31 10.67 -1.24 1.51
C LEU A 31 10.58 -2.70 2.00
N ARG A 32 11.51 -3.12 2.85
CA ARG A 32 11.50 -4.48 3.42
C ARG A 32 10.19 -4.76 4.17
N ASN A 33 9.70 -3.79 4.94
CA ASN A 33 8.44 -3.91 5.68
C ASN A 33 7.23 -3.85 4.72
N THR A 34 7.24 -2.88 3.82
CA THR A 34 6.15 -2.59 2.86
C THR A 34 5.82 -3.79 1.97
N LEU A 35 6.83 -4.54 1.51
CA LEU A 35 6.62 -5.70 0.64
C LEU A 35 5.81 -6.82 1.33
N TRP A 36 6.02 -7.02 2.63
CA TRP A 36 5.27 -8.02 3.39
C TRP A 36 3.93 -7.48 3.87
N ILE A 37 3.92 -6.26 4.42
CA ILE A 37 2.71 -5.60 4.93
C ILE A 37 1.63 -5.51 3.85
N SER A 38 1.98 -5.04 2.65
CA SER A 38 1.03 -4.90 1.55
C SER A 38 0.39 -6.24 1.20
N SER A 39 1.20 -7.30 1.10
CA SER A 39 0.72 -8.63 0.75
C SER A 39 -0.19 -9.23 1.82
N ILE A 40 0.19 -9.08 3.10
CA ILE A 40 -0.61 -9.56 4.24
C ILE A 40 -1.95 -8.83 4.30
N ALA A 41 -1.93 -7.51 4.25
CA ALA A 41 -3.13 -6.69 4.21
C ALA A 41 -4.01 -7.04 3.00
N GLY A 42 -3.40 -7.33 1.85
CA GLY A 42 -4.14 -7.76 0.67
C GLY A 42 -4.84 -9.10 0.88
N VAL A 43 -4.15 -10.11 1.41
CA VAL A 43 -4.70 -11.46 1.66
C VAL A 43 -5.84 -11.44 2.68
N ILE A 44 -5.69 -10.67 3.77
CA ILE A 44 -6.73 -10.54 4.81
C ILE A 44 -8.06 -10.06 4.23
N HIS A 45 -8.01 -9.19 3.22
CA HIS A 45 -9.21 -8.66 2.57
C HIS A 45 -9.67 -9.49 1.38
N LEU A 46 -8.76 -10.15 0.67
CA LEU A 46 -9.07 -11.02 -0.46
C LEU A 46 -9.90 -12.22 -0.04
N LEU A 47 -9.51 -12.93 1.02
CA LEU A 47 -10.16 -14.18 1.43
C LEU A 47 -11.67 -14.02 1.74
N PRO A 48 -12.09 -13.12 2.65
CA PRO A 48 -13.50 -12.94 2.94
C PRO A 48 -14.26 -12.38 1.73
N SER A 49 -13.64 -11.47 0.97
CA SER A 49 -14.30 -10.86 -0.18
C SER A 49 -14.51 -11.86 -1.31
N LEU A 50 -13.53 -12.73 -1.57
CA LEU A 50 -13.63 -13.79 -2.57
C LEU A 50 -14.76 -14.76 -2.24
N TYR A 51 -14.90 -15.15 -0.97
CA TYR A 51 -16.00 -16.02 -0.53
C TYR A 51 -17.37 -15.39 -0.81
N ILE A 52 -17.58 -14.13 -0.41
CA ILE A 52 -18.84 -13.41 -0.61
C ILE A 52 -19.12 -13.21 -2.12
N LEU A 53 -18.12 -12.79 -2.89
CA LEU A 53 -18.28 -12.57 -4.34
C LEU A 53 -18.59 -13.87 -5.08
N THR A 54 -17.98 -14.99 -4.68
CA THR A 54 -18.30 -16.31 -5.25
C THR A 54 -19.73 -16.71 -4.94
N PHE A 55 -20.19 -16.48 -3.71
CA PHE A 55 -21.58 -16.74 -3.33
C PHE A 55 -22.57 -15.89 -4.14
N VAL A 56 -22.26 -14.60 -4.34
CA VAL A 56 -23.06 -13.69 -5.18
C VAL A 56 -23.07 -14.14 -6.64
N ALA A 57 -21.92 -14.55 -7.18
CA ALA A 57 -21.82 -15.09 -8.53
C ALA A 57 -22.67 -16.35 -8.72
N LEU A 58 -22.65 -17.28 -7.75
CA LEU A 58 -23.52 -18.47 -7.76
C LEU A 58 -25.00 -18.10 -7.70
N HIS A 59 -25.38 -17.12 -6.88
CA HIS A 59 -26.75 -16.62 -6.82
C HIS A 59 -27.20 -16.01 -8.16
N LEU A 60 -26.34 -15.24 -8.80
CA LEU A 60 -26.59 -14.66 -10.13
C LEU A 60 -26.77 -15.74 -11.19
N ILE A 61 -25.95 -16.78 -11.20
CA ILE A 61 -26.06 -17.92 -12.12
C ILE A 61 -27.39 -18.65 -11.91
N ASN A 62 -27.79 -18.88 -10.65
CA ASN A 62 -28.97 -19.68 -10.33
C ASN A 62 -30.30 -18.92 -10.45
N ARG A 63 -30.33 -17.60 -10.16
CA ARG A 63 -31.57 -16.81 -10.13
C ARG A 63 -31.70 -15.81 -11.28
N GLY A 64 -30.64 -15.59 -12.04
CA GLY A 64 -30.59 -14.63 -13.14
C GLY A 64 -30.43 -13.18 -12.69
N VAL A 65 -29.89 -12.36 -13.60
CA VAL A 65 -29.55 -10.95 -13.34
C VAL A 65 -30.79 -10.13 -12.96
N ALA A 66 -31.92 -10.32 -13.64
CA ALA A 66 -33.14 -9.54 -13.40
C ALA A 66 -33.67 -9.71 -11.95
N SER A 67 -33.70 -10.95 -11.44
CA SER A 67 -34.14 -11.21 -10.06
C SER A 67 -33.15 -10.65 -9.05
N PHE A 68 -31.85 -10.70 -9.34
CA PHE A 68 -30.82 -10.14 -8.48
C PHE A 68 -30.90 -8.61 -8.42
N SER A 69 -31.03 -7.94 -9.57
CA SER A 69 -31.22 -6.48 -9.63
C SER A 69 -32.48 -6.04 -8.90
N MET A 70 -33.59 -6.77 -9.01
CA MET A 70 -34.80 -6.49 -8.22
C MET A 70 -34.60 -6.71 -6.72
N THR A 71 -33.75 -7.66 -6.32
CA THR A 71 -33.38 -7.86 -4.92
C THR A 71 -32.59 -6.65 -4.40
N LEU A 72 -31.58 -6.19 -5.14
CA LEU A 72 -30.79 -5.02 -4.78
C LEU A 72 -31.62 -3.72 -4.76
N LEU A 73 -32.58 -3.57 -5.66
CA LEU A 73 -33.51 -2.42 -5.65
C LEU A 73 -34.40 -2.42 -4.41
N ARG A 74 -34.84 -3.60 -3.95
CA ARG A 74 -35.67 -3.73 -2.74
C ARG A 74 -34.85 -3.63 -1.45
N ARG A 75 -33.55 -3.93 -1.51
CA ARG A 75 -32.59 -3.93 -0.40
C ARG A 75 -31.30 -3.22 -0.81
N PRO A 76 -31.30 -1.89 -0.86
CA PRO A 76 -30.13 -1.12 -1.28
C PRO A 76 -28.91 -1.36 -0.39
N GLU A 77 -29.10 -1.72 0.88
CA GLU A 77 -28.05 -2.10 1.82
C GLU A 77 -27.20 -3.29 1.32
N ASP A 78 -27.82 -4.28 0.68
CA ASP A 78 -27.12 -5.43 0.11
C ASP A 78 -26.24 -5.01 -1.08
N GLY A 79 -26.71 -4.01 -1.85
CA GLY A 79 -25.96 -3.43 -2.97
C GLY A 79 -24.76 -2.61 -2.51
N ILE A 80 -24.94 -1.82 -1.44
CA ILE A 80 -23.86 -1.05 -0.81
C ILE A 80 -22.80 -2.00 -0.25
N LEU A 81 -23.22 -3.05 0.47
CA LEU A 81 -22.32 -4.08 1.00
C LEU A 81 -21.53 -4.77 -0.14
N LEU A 82 -22.21 -5.14 -1.23
CA LEU A 82 -21.54 -5.72 -2.40
C LEU A 82 -20.51 -4.77 -3.01
N GLY A 83 -20.83 -3.47 -3.11
CA GLY A 83 -19.89 -2.44 -3.54
C GLY A 83 -18.65 -2.36 -2.65
N TYR A 84 -18.84 -2.35 -1.33
CA TYR A 84 -17.73 -2.40 -0.36
C TYR A 84 -16.87 -3.65 -0.55
N VAL A 85 -17.49 -4.83 -0.58
CA VAL A 85 -16.77 -6.11 -0.75
C VAL A 85 -15.98 -6.16 -2.06
N THR A 86 -16.54 -5.62 -3.15
CA THR A 86 -15.87 -5.54 -4.45
C THR A 86 -14.65 -4.63 -4.39
N LEU A 87 -14.76 -3.47 -3.73
CA LEU A 87 -13.65 -2.54 -3.55
C LEU A 87 -12.53 -3.15 -2.69
N MET A 88 -12.89 -3.85 -1.62
CA MET A 88 -11.96 -4.57 -0.74
C MET A 88 -11.22 -5.67 -1.50
N PHE A 89 -11.94 -6.43 -2.34
CA PHE A 89 -11.34 -7.43 -3.21
C PHE A 89 -10.35 -6.81 -4.20
N ALA A 90 -10.75 -5.74 -4.91
CA ALA A 90 -9.90 -5.08 -5.89
C ALA A 90 -8.62 -4.51 -5.27
N CYS A 91 -8.74 -3.81 -4.13
CA CYS A 91 -7.58 -3.27 -3.41
C CYS A 91 -6.71 -4.40 -2.86
N GLY A 92 -7.31 -5.47 -2.32
CA GLY A 92 -6.58 -6.62 -1.82
C GLY A 92 -5.80 -7.34 -2.92
N ALA A 93 -6.42 -7.55 -4.09
CA ALA A 93 -5.79 -8.12 -5.27
C ALA A 93 -4.63 -7.25 -5.75
N ALA A 94 -4.85 -5.94 -5.85
CA ALA A 94 -3.84 -4.98 -6.29
C ALA A 94 -2.59 -5.04 -5.41
N LEU A 95 -2.74 -5.08 -4.09
CA LEU A 95 -1.63 -5.17 -3.15
C LEU A 95 -0.81 -6.45 -3.31
N VAL A 96 -1.47 -7.59 -3.51
CA VAL A 96 -0.80 -8.87 -3.74
C VAL A 96 -0.08 -8.87 -5.08
N VAL A 97 -0.72 -8.38 -6.15
CA VAL A 97 -0.10 -8.28 -7.49
C VAL A 97 1.11 -7.33 -7.48
N CYS A 98 1.02 -6.20 -6.79
CA CYS A 98 2.10 -5.22 -6.69
C CYS A 98 3.38 -5.82 -6.10
N ARG A 99 3.27 -6.81 -5.19
CA ARG A 99 4.41 -7.54 -4.65
C ARG A 99 5.17 -8.31 -5.73
N PHE A 100 4.46 -8.97 -6.64
CA PHE A 100 5.03 -9.74 -7.74
C PHE A 100 5.58 -8.82 -8.83
N CYS A 101 4.86 -7.74 -9.15
CA CYS A 101 5.26 -6.75 -10.15
C CYS A 101 6.38 -5.81 -9.68
N PHE A 102 6.70 -5.77 -8.38
CA PHE A 102 7.66 -4.82 -7.81
C PHE A 102 9.04 -4.89 -8.49
N LYS A 103 9.52 -6.10 -8.78
CA LYS A 103 10.79 -6.27 -9.49
C LYS A 103 10.76 -5.65 -10.87
N SER A 104 9.61 -5.68 -11.55
CA SER A 104 9.40 -5.20 -12.92
C SER A 104 9.10 -3.69 -12.99
N GLN A 105 8.34 -3.16 -12.04
CA GLN A 105 7.85 -1.78 -12.05
C GLN A 105 7.74 -1.25 -10.60
N PRO A 106 8.86 -0.93 -9.93
CA PRO A 106 8.85 -0.62 -8.49
C PRO A 106 8.04 0.63 -8.18
N TRP A 107 8.14 1.67 -9.01
CA TRP A 107 7.41 2.92 -8.78
C TRP A 107 5.89 2.75 -8.89
N ASN A 108 5.42 2.09 -9.95
CA ASN A 108 4.00 1.79 -10.12
C ASN A 108 3.48 0.91 -8.97
N SER A 109 4.25 -0.11 -8.58
CA SER A 109 3.91 -0.96 -7.42
C SER A 109 3.79 -0.14 -6.13
N LEU A 110 4.68 0.82 -5.87
CA LEU A 110 4.59 1.69 -4.68
C LEU A 110 3.36 2.58 -4.71
N GLN A 111 3.06 3.18 -5.87
CA GLN A 111 1.87 4.02 -6.04
C GLN A 111 0.59 3.22 -5.78
N VAL A 112 0.44 2.08 -6.44
CA VAL A 112 -0.75 1.25 -6.31
C VAL A 112 -0.88 0.71 -4.89
N SER A 113 0.21 0.28 -4.25
CA SER A 113 0.19 -0.16 -2.85
C SER A 113 -0.24 0.96 -1.90
N TYR A 114 0.28 2.17 -2.08
CA TYR A 114 -0.08 3.33 -1.26
C TYR A 114 -1.57 3.66 -1.37
N TRP A 115 -2.09 3.82 -2.59
CA TRP A 115 -3.49 4.18 -2.81
C TRP A 115 -4.45 3.05 -2.39
N SER A 116 -4.08 1.80 -2.65
CA SER A 116 -4.89 0.66 -2.22
C SER A 116 -4.98 0.59 -0.69
N MET A 117 -3.87 0.80 0.03
CA MET A 117 -3.92 0.86 1.49
C MET A 117 -4.69 2.08 2.02
N ALA A 118 -4.62 3.24 1.36
CA ALA A 118 -5.40 4.42 1.74
C ALA A 118 -6.92 4.18 1.61
N VAL A 119 -7.34 3.52 0.53
CA VAL A 119 -8.74 3.13 0.31
C VAL A 119 -9.18 2.11 1.36
N LEU A 120 -8.40 1.05 1.60
CA LEU A 120 -8.71 0.05 2.63
C LEU A 120 -8.82 0.68 4.02
N MET A 121 -7.92 1.62 4.36
CA MET A 121 -7.98 2.38 5.60
C MET A 121 -9.28 3.18 5.73
N SER A 122 -9.68 3.87 4.66
CA SER A 122 -10.90 4.67 4.63
C SER A 122 -12.13 3.78 4.84
N VAL A 123 -12.17 2.61 4.22
CA VAL A 123 -13.26 1.64 4.40
C VAL A 123 -13.28 1.08 5.82
N MET A 124 -12.12 0.79 6.41
CA MET A 124 -12.02 0.26 7.78
C MET A 124 -12.53 1.24 8.84
N VAL A 125 -12.27 2.55 8.67
CA VAL A 125 -12.77 3.59 9.58
C VAL A 125 -14.29 3.70 9.52
N LEU A 126 -14.87 3.50 8.33
CA LEU A 126 -16.32 3.60 8.11
C LEU A 126 -17.07 2.28 8.38
N SER A 127 -16.35 1.19 8.64
CA SER A 127 -16.89 -0.15 8.83
C SER A 127 -17.09 -0.48 10.32
N PRO A 128 -18.03 -1.37 10.67
CA PRO A 128 -18.12 -1.96 12.02
C PRO A 128 -16.85 -2.69 12.48
N CYS A 129 -15.89 -2.95 11.58
CA CYS A 129 -14.56 -3.49 11.89
C CYS A 129 -13.54 -2.43 12.34
N CYS A 130 -13.98 -1.21 12.70
CA CYS A 130 -13.11 -0.10 13.12
C CYS A 130 -12.15 -0.42 14.27
N ILE A 131 -12.40 -1.47 15.06
CA ILE A 131 -11.46 -1.95 16.09
C ILE A 131 -10.09 -2.35 15.51
N MET A 132 -10.04 -2.76 14.24
CA MET A 132 -8.80 -3.09 13.53
C MET A 132 -8.15 -1.86 12.87
N ALA A 133 -8.82 -0.71 12.85
CA ALA A 133 -8.33 0.51 12.19
C ALA A 133 -6.96 0.98 12.73
N PRO A 134 -6.64 0.92 14.04
CA PRO A 134 -5.30 1.28 14.52
C PRO A 134 -4.20 0.41 13.91
N PHE A 135 -4.44 -0.90 13.79
CA PHE A 135 -3.48 -1.82 13.18
C PHE A 135 -3.24 -1.49 11.69
N PHE A 136 -4.32 -1.23 10.96
CA PHE A 136 -4.22 -0.80 9.56
C PHE A 136 -3.59 0.59 9.40
N LEU A 137 -3.75 1.49 10.38
CA LEU A 137 -3.11 2.80 10.37
C LEU A 137 -1.58 2.66 10.44
N PHE A 138 -1.07 1.82 11.35
CA PHE A 138 0.38 1.55 11.43
C PHE A 138 0.91 0.97 10.12
N MET A 139 0.22 -0.01 9.54
CA MET A 139 0.58 -0.57 8.25
C MET A 139 0.58 0.49 7.14
N PHE A 140 -0.42 1.37 7.11
CA PHE A 140 -0.50 2.45 6.14
C PHE A 140 0.64 3.47 6.29
N LEU A 141 1.04 3.80 7.53
CA LEU A 141 2.15 4.73 7.77
C LEU A 141 3.47 4.18 7.23
N GLU A 142 3.77 2.89 7.43
CA GLU A 142 4.96 2.24 6.87
C GLU A 142 4.97 2.28 5.33
N VAL A 143 3.83 1.96 4.71
CA VAL A 143 3.67 2.03 3.25
C VAL A 143 3.81 3.46 2.75
N ARG A 144 3.27 4.44 3.47
CA ARG A 144 3.37 5.87 3.17
C ARG A 144 4.81 6.36 3.23
N GLU A 145 5.58 5.97 4.26
CA GLU A 145 6.99 6.34 4.37
C GLU A 145 7.81 5.81 3.18
N CYS A 146 7.59 4.54 2.81
CA CYS A 146 8.23 3.95 1.64
C CYS A 146 7.85 4.69 0.35
N TYR A 147 6.57 5.03 0.18
CA TYR A 147 6.08 5.80 -0.96
C TYR A 147 6.70 7.21 -1.04
N LEU A 148 6.75 7.94 0.08
CA LEU A 148 7.30 9.29 0.12
C LEU A 148 8.81 9.31 -0.16
N ALA A 149 9.56 8.39 0.44
CA ALA A 149 10.99 8.24 0.18
C ALA A 149 11.25 7.84 -1.28
N GLY A 150 10.48 6.88 -1.81
CA GLY A 150 10.55 6.47 -3.21
C GLY A 150 10.22 7.62 -4.17
N ARG A 151 9.20 8.42 -3.86
CA ARG A 151 8.81 9.60 -4.65
C ARG A 151 9.92 10.63 -4.69
N PHE A 152 10.54 10.92 -3.55
CA PHE A 152 11.66 11.85 -3.48
C PHE A 152 12.80 11.39 -4.38
N LEU A 153 13.19 10.12 -4.30
CA LEU A 153 14.27 9.54 -5.10
C LEU A 153 13.96 9.59 -6.60
N VAL A 154 12.74 9.21 -7.01
CA VAL A 154 12.30 9.29 -8.41
C VAL A 154 12.31 10.72 -8.93
N ASN A 155 11.82 11.69 -8.13
CA ASN A 155 11.84 13.11 -8.49
C ASN A 155 13.26 13.66 -8.66
N LYS A 156 14.25 13.08 -7.97
CA LYS A 156 15.67 13.40 -8.10
C LYS A 156 16.36 12.64 -9.24
N GLY A 157 15.62 11.80 -9.99
CA GLY A 157 16.12 11.05 -11.15
C GLY A 157 16.73 9.69 -10.81
N PHE A 158 16.57 9.19 -9.58
CA PHE A 158 17.08 7.88 -9.20
C PHE A 158 16.18 6.76 -9.72
N ASP A 159 16.80 5.70 -10.24
CA ASP A 159 16.13 4.42 -10.48
C ASP A 159 16.04 3.63 -9.17
N LEU A 160 14.81 3.41 -8.70
CA LEU A 160 14.52 2.67 -7.47
C LEU A 160 15.03 1.22 -7.48
N ARG A 161 15.33 0.64 -8.65
CA ARG A 161 15.94 -0.69 -8.76
C ARG A 161 17.44 -0.67 -8.51
N ASN A 162 18.10 0.42 -8.91
CA ASN A 162 19.54 0.54 -8.99
C ASN A 162 20.01 1.67 -8.08
N LEU A 163 19.54 1.65 -6.83
CA LEU A 163 19.98 2.60 -5.82
C LEU A 163 21.39 2.25 -5.35
N PRO A 164 22.30 3.23 -5.20
CA PRO A 164 23.66 2.98 -4.72
C PRO A 164 23.66 2.36 -3.31
N ASP A 165 24.55 1.38 -3.11
CA ASP A 165 24.88 0.80 -1.81
C ASP A 165 25.84 1.74 -1.08
N TYR A 166 25.30 2.49 -0.13
CA TYR A 166 26.07 3.31 0.82
C TYR A 166 26.17 2.61 2.17
#